data_AF-A0A958RS88-F1
#
_entry.id   AF-A0A958RS88-F1
#
_cell.length_a   1.000
_cell.length_b   1.000
_cell.length_c   1.000
_cell.angle_alpha   90.00
_cell.angle_beta   90.00
_cell.angle_gamma   90.00
#
_symmetry.space_group_name_H-M   'P 1'
#
loop_
_entity.id
_entity.type
_entity.pdbx_description
1 polymer ?
#
loop_
_entity_poly.entity_id
_entity_poly.type
_entity_poly.pdbx_seq_one_letter_code
_entity_poly.pdbx_strand_id
1 'polypeptide(L)'
;MRMLLLALMVFIGAQASANDNTIVFQVLKAQGLFDQKVKPLGLDWKVGENTQHNINMGFVSGTMDSKVREATTEGFWMEQKMNLGFFGEQLVEIHINKNTGEIIEMRVNGEKQTPPDQGNQEIVDMQEASISVPAGTFDCVYLKIRDNSNNQESQAWLNPTVIPMTGMIKMIQPSQFGEVVVELTGYQKL
;
A
#
# COMPACT_ATOMS: atom_id res chain seq x y z
N MET A 1 6.41 51.67 -3.84
CA MET A 1 5.18 51.31 -4.58
C MET A 1 5.53 50.18 -5.54
N ARG A 2 4.78 49.06 -5.49
CA ARG A 2 4.80 47.86 -6.38
C ARG A 2 5.96 46.88 -6.14
N MET A 3 5.76 45.80 -5.39
CA MET A 3 5.21 44.49 -5.83
C MET A 3 5.82 43.97 -7.14
N LEU A 4 6.64 42.92 -7.03
CA LEU A 4 6.43 41.71 -7.84
C LEU A 4 6.91 40.50 -7.04
N LEU A 5 5.93 39.66 -6.66
CA LEU A 5 6.15 38.34 -6.09
C LEU A 5 6.92 37.48 -7.11
N LEU A 6 8.12 37.04 -6.76
CA LEU A 6 8.68 35.80 -7.30
C LEU A 6 8.27 34.66 -6.37
N ALA A 7 6.99 34.31 -6.41
CA ALA A 7 6.53 32.99 -5.98
C ALA A 7 6.88 32.02 -7.11
N LEU A 8 8.14 31.57 -7.13
CA LEU A 8 8.58 30.51 -8.02
C LEU A 8 7.93 29.21 -7.52
N MET A 9 6.78 28.89 -8.11
CA MET A 9 6.10 27.62 -7.99
C MET A 9 7.05 26.50 -8.40
N VAL A 10 7.71 25.89 -7.42
CA VAL A 10 8.22 24.52 -7.54
C VAL A 10 7.06 23.59 -7.19
N PHE A 11 5.99 23.64 -8.00
CA PHE A 11 5.08 22.49 -8.14
C PHE A 11 5.77 21.52 -9.10
N ILE A 12 6.89 20.93 -8.65
CA ILE A 12 7.35 19.70 -9.26
C ILE A 12 6.30 18.68 -8.85
N GLY A 13 5.52 18.24 -9.84
CA GLY A 13 4.61 17.12 -9.75
C GLY A 13 5.36 15.82 -9.45
N ALA A 14 5.93 15.74 -8.25
CA ALA A 14 6.09 14.50 -7.55
C ALA A 14 4.67 14.03 -7.24
N GLN A 15 4.05 13.37 -8.21
CA GLN A 15 3.12 12.30 -7.87
C GLN A 15 3.99 11.33 -7.07
N ALA A 16 4.02 11.53 -5.76
CA ALA A 16 4.72 10.64 -4.85
C ALA A 16 4.06 9.28 -5.04
N SER A 17 4.76 8.39 -5.73
CA SER A 17 4.53 6.96 -5.84
C SER A 17 4.71 6.33 -4.44
N ALA A 18 3.81 6.69 -3.54
CA ALA A 18 3.86 6.37 -2.11
C ALA A 18 2.63 5.55 -1.69
N ASN A 19 1.89 4.94 -2.63
CA ASN A 19 0.67 4.20 -2.29
C ASN A 19 0.51 2.85 -3.00
N ASP A 20 1.62 2.14 -3.16
CA ASP A 20 1.70 0.92 -3.96
C ASP A 20 1.14 -0.33 -3.25
N ASN A 21 0.94 -0.29 -1.94
CA ASN A 21 0.27 -1.37 -1.19
C ASN A 21 -1.18 -1.57 -1.65
N THR A 22 -1.82 -0.50 -2.12
CA THR A 22 -3.16 -0.60 -2.73
C THR A 22 -3.11 -1.22 -4.12
N ILE A 23 -2.03 -1.03 -4.88
CA ILE A 23 -1.87 -1.54 -6.24
C ILE A 23 -1.86 -3.06 -6.25
N VAL A 24 -1.09 -3.71 -5.37
CA VAL A 24 -1.06 -5.18 -5.28
C VAL A 24 -2.44 -5.77 -4.99
N PHE A 25 -3.18 -5.16 -4.06
CA PHE A 25 -4.55 -5.55 -3.74
C PHE A 25 -5.50 -5.36 -4.94
N GLN A 26 -5.37 -4.23 -5.64
CA GLN A 26 -6.18 -3.93 -6.83
C GLN A 26 -5.88 -4.89 -7.99
N VAL A 27 -4.62 -5.24 -8.25
CA VAL A 27 -4.23 -6.20 -9.31
C VAL A 27 -4.78 -7.60 -9.02
N LEU A 28 -4.64 -8.08 -7.78
CA LEU A 28 -5.21 -9.36 -7.36
C LEU A 28 -6.73 -9.41 -7.57
N LYS A 29 -7.42 -8.30 -7.28
CA LYS A 29 -8.86 -8.17 -7.50
C LYS A 29 -9.21 -8.13 -8.98
N ALA A 30 -8.52 -7.31 -9.78
CA ALA A 30 -8.78 -7.14 -11.22
C ALA A 30 -8.65 -8.47 -11.98
N GLN A 31 -7.75 -9.35 -11.55
CA GLN A 31 -7.54 -10.67 -12.15
C GLN A 31 -8.43 -11.78 -11.52
N GLY A 32 -9.32 -11.42 -10.57
CA GLY A 32 -10.22 -12.38 -9.91
C GLY A 32 -9.52 -13.38 -8.97
N LEU A 33 -8.22 -13.21 -8.74
CA LEU A 33 -7.41 -14.12 -7.93
C LEU A 33 -7.59 -13.87 -6.44
N PHE A 34 -7.99 -12.65 -6.07
CA PHE A 34 -8.37 -12.32 -4.70
C PHE A 34 -9.52 -13.22 -4.22
N ASP A 35 -10.58 -13.39 -5.01
CA ASP A 35 -11.75 -14.20 -4.61
C ASP A 35 -11.51 -15.73 -4.68
N GLN A 36 -10.49 -16.19 -5.42
CA GLN A 36 -10.19 -17.63 -5.57
C GLN A 36 -9.14 -18.15 -4.58
N LYS A 37 -8.24 -17.26 -4.10
CA LYS A 37 -7.09 -17.64 -3.27
C LYS A 37 -7.02 -16.89 -1.93
N VAL A 38 -7.78 -15.81 -1.75
CA VAL A 38 -7.57 -14.81 -0.68
C VAL A 38 -8.88 -14.51 0.12
N LYS A 39 -10.05 -14.70 -0.49
CA LYS A 39 -11.41 -14.41 0.07
C LYS A 39 -12.26 -15.68 0.01
N PRO A 40 -13.06 -15.99 1.04
CA PRO A 40 -14.49 -16.15 0.71
C PRO A 40 -15.45 -15.21 1.47
N LEU A 41 -14.98 -14.19 2.21
CA LEU A 41 -15.82 -13.53 3.23
C LEU A 41 -16.03 -12.00 3.12
N GLY A 42 -15.67 -11.35 2.02
CA GLY A 42 -15.70 -9.87 1.99
C GLY A 42 -14.49 -9.27 2.74
N LEU A 43 -14.37 -7.94 2.79
CA LEU A 43 -13.39 -7.30 3.68
C LEU A 43 -13.94 -7.39 5.11
N ASP A 44 -13.38 -8.29 5.93
CA ASP A 44 -13.81 -8.57 7.31
C ASP A 44 -13.09 -7.71 8.36
N TRP A 45 -12.52 -6.59 7.91
CA TRP A 45 -11.69 -5.72 8.71
C TRP A 45 -12.44 -5.17 9.92
N LYS A 46 -11.75 -5.09 11.05
CA LYS A 46 -12.30 -4.55 12.30
C LYS A 46 -11.63 -3.23 12.64
N VAL A 47 -12.43 -2.27 13.12
CA VAL A 47 -11.91 -0.99 13.61
C VAL A 47 -10.91 -1.25 14.74
N GLY A 48 -9.72 -0.67 14.64
CA GLY A 48 -8.61 -0.87 15.58
C GLY A 48 -7.56 -1.88 15.13
N GLU A 49 -7.83 -2.70 14.10
CA GLU A 49 -6.79 -3.52 13.48
C GLU A 49 -5.69 -2.64 12.89
N ASN A 50 -4.44 -3.09 13.01
CA ASN A 50 -3.28 -2.33 12.56
C ASN A 50 -2.13 -3.22 12.09
N THR A 51 -1.26 -2.62 11.29
CA THR A 51 0.03 -3.19 10.86
C THR A 51 1.10 -2.11 10.93
N GLN A 52 2.32 -2.51 11.24
CA GLN A 52 3.49 -1.66 11.28
C GLN A 52 4.53 -2.23 10.33
N HIS A 53 5.17 -1.36 9.56
CA HIS A 53 6.18 -1.75 8.60
C HIS A 53 7.39 -0.84 8.66
N ASN A 54 8.56 -1.41 8.41
CA ASN A 54 9.74 -0.65 8.02
C ASN A 54 9.71 -0.39 6.52
N ILE A 55 10.12 0.80 6.11
CA ILE A 55 10.33 1.19 4.72
C ILE A 55 11.83 1.44 4.52
N ASN A 56 12.42 0.84 3.51
CA ASN A 56 13.79 1.09 3.08
C ASN A 56 13.78 1.51 1.61
N MET A 57 14.21 2.74 1.32
CA MET A 57 14.32 3.30 -0.03
C MET A 57 15.80 3.55 -0.37
N GLY A 58 16.66 2.55 -0.10
CA GLY A 58 18.10 2.63 -0.26
C GLY A 58 18.77 3.46 0.82
N PHE A 59 18.95 4.76 0.59
CA PHE A 59 19.62 5.67 1.53
C PHE A 59 18.68 6.26 2.58
N VAL A 60 17.38 5.99 2.46
CA VAL A 60 16.35 6.46 3.39
C VAL A 60 15.72 5.28 4.08
N SER A 61 15.62 5.35 5.39
CA SER A 61 14.81 4.44 6.19
C SER A 61 13.63 5.20 6.79
N GLY A 62 12.49 4.54 6.83
CA GLY A 62 11.26 5.07 7.34
C GLY A 62 10.39 4.00 7.98
N THR A 63 9.23 4.40 8.47
CA THR A 63 8.23 3.53 9.06
C THR A 63 6.86 3.84 8.49
N MET A 64 5.96 2.87 8.56
CA MET A 64 4.56 3.03 8.20
C MET A 64 3.68 2.33 9.23
N ASP A 65 2.81 3.08 9.87
CA ASP A 65 1.76 2.58 10.75
C ASP A 65 0.42 2.67 10.03
N SER A 66 -0.16 1.52 9.66
CA SER A 66 -1.48 1.43 9.04
C SER A 66 -2.51 0.97 10.06
N LYS A 67 -3.71 1.56 10.05
CA LYS A 67 -4.83 1.13 10.91
C LYS A 67 -6.17 1.25 10.20
N VAL A 68 -7.12 0.41 10.58
CA VAL A 68 -8.54 0.58 10.26
C VAL A 68 -9.11 1.61 11.24
N ARG A 69 -9.26 2.86 10.78
CA ARG A 69 -9.69 4.00 11.60
C ARG A 69 -11.18 3.95 11.91
N GLU A 70 -12.00 3.63 10.93
CA GLU A 70 -13.45 3.76 11.03
C GLU A 70 -14.15 2.80 10.05
N ALA A 71 -15.32 2.29 10.44
CA ALA A 71 -16.22 1.58 9.55
C ALA A 71 -17.49 2.41 9.32
N THR A 72 -17.87 2.60 8.07
CA THR A 72 -19.07 3.32 7.66
C THR A 72 -20.08 2.36 7.02
N THR A 73 -21.24 2.90 6.64
CA THR A 73 -22.23 2.15 5.86
C THR A 73 -21.66 1.67 4.53
N GLU A 74 -20.81 2.46 3.88
CA GLU A 74 -20.22 2.18 2.56
C GLU A 74 -18.94 1.35 2.61
N GLY A 75 -18.11 1.52 3.65
CA GLY A 75 -16.74 1.03 3.61
C GLY A 75 -15.94 1.17 4.89
N PHE A 76 -14.63 1.01 4.76
CA PHE A 76 -13.66 1.23 5.84
C PHE A 76 -12.76 2.41 5.51
N TRP A 77 -12.55 3.29 6.48
CA TRP A 77 -11.44 4.23 6.43
C TRP A 77 -10.20 3.58 7.01
N MET A 78 -9.17 3.48 6.19
CA MET A 78 -7.82 3.12 6.58
C MET A 78 -6.97 4.38 6.67
N GLU A 79 -6.14 4.47 7.70
CA GLU A 79 -5.16 5.54 7.89
C GLU A 79 -3.77 4.92 7.84
N GLN A 80 -2.86 5.51 7.08
CA GLN A 80 -1.44 5.15 7.02
C GLN A 80 -0.61 6.36 7.38
N LYS A 81 0.13 6.26 8.48
CA LYS A 81 1.09 7.26 8.92
C LYS A 81 2.48 6.81 8.52
N MET A 82 3.08 7.53 7.59
CA MET A 82 4.43 7.27 7.11
C MET A 82 5.38 8.30 7.69
N ASN A 83 6.50 7.84 8.24
CA ASN A 83 7.65 8.68 8.54
C ASN A 83 8.76 8.28 7.57
N LEU A 84 9.07 9.13 6.59
CA LEU A 84 10.05 8.84 5.54
C LEU A 84 11.43 9.43 5.87
N GLY A 85 11.75 9.55 7.16
CA GLY A 85 13.00 10.14 7.63
C GLY A 85 13.11 11.61 7.22
N PHE A 86 14.17 11.98 6.49
CA PHE A 86 14.40 13.37 6.08
C PHE A 86 13.40 13.88 5.03
N PHE A 87 12.59 13.00 4.41
CA PHE A 87 11.48 13.40 3.54
C PHE A 87 10.23 13.81 4.33
N GLY A 88 10.25 13.68 5.66
CA GLY A 88 9.18 14.11 6.55
C GLY A 88 8.08 13.07 6.75
N GLU A 89 7.02 13.52 7.40
CA GLU A 89 5.84 12.70 7.70
C GLU A 89 4.76 12.89 6.63
N GLN A 90 4.04 11.81 6.35
CA GLN A 90 2.91 11.80 5.43
C GLN A 90 1.76 11.02 6.05
N LEU A 91 0.55 11.57 5.93
CA LEU A 91 -0.69 10.91 6.32
C LEU A 91 -1.46 10.55 5.05
N VAL A 92 -1.72 9.26 4.85
CA VAL A 92 -2.58 8.77 3.78
C VAL A 92 -3.86 8.24 4.41
N GLU A 93 -5.01 8.66 3.91
CA GLU A 93 -6.32 8.16 4.32
C GLU A 93 -7.02 7.57 3.10
N ILE A 94 -7.51 6.34 3.22
CA ILE A 94 -8.12 5.60 2.12
C ILE A 94 -9.49 5.10 2.57
N HIS A 95 -10.55 5.51 1.86
CA HIS A 95 -11.90 5.00 2.05
C HIS A 95 -12.15 3.88 1.06
N ILE A 96 -12.31 2.66 1.55
CA ILE A 96 -12.42 1.45 0.73
C ILE A 96 -13.84 0.90 0.87
N ASN A 97 -14.50 0.64 -0.26
CA ASN A 97 -15.81 0.00 -0.28
C ASN A 97 -15.71 -1.42 0.32
N LYS A 98 -16.51 -1.73 1.35
CA LYS A 98 -16.39 -3.02 2.06
C LYS A 98 -16.84 -4.23 1.24
N ASN A 99 -17.70 -4.01 0.24
CA ASN A 99 -18.23 -5.06 -0.62
C ASN A 99 -17.30 -5.31 -1.81
N THR A 100 -16.87 -4.24 -2.48
CA THR A 100 -16.09 -4.34 -3.72
C THR A 100 -14.59 -4.25 -3.48
N GLY A 101 -14.12 -3.61 -2.43
CA GLY A 101 -12.69 -3.27 -2.25
C GLY A 101 -12.20 -2.14 -3.14
N GLU A 102 -13.07 -1.44 -3.87
CA GLU A 102 -12.67 -0.22 -4.58
C GLU A 102 -12.30 0.89 -3.62
N ILE A 103 -11.30 1.69 -4.00
CA ILE A 103 -11.00 2.96 -3.34
C ILE A 103 -12.09 3.95 -3.75
N ILE A 104 -12.90 4.38 -2.80
CA ILE A 104 -13.92 5.42 -2.95
C ILE A 104 -13.24 6.79 -2.91
N GLU A 105 -12.37 6.99 -1.92
CA GLU A 105 -11.68 8.25 -1.71
C GLU A 105 -10.28 8.01 -1.18
N MET A 106 -9.33 8.83 -1.63
CA MET A 106 -7.97 8.88 -1.12
C MET A 106 -7.64 10.32 -0.74
N ARG A 107 -7.03 10.50 0.43
CA ARG A 107 -6.50 11.78 0.88
C ARG A 107 -5.04 11.62 1.27
N VAL A 108 -4.23 12.59 0.90
CA VAL A 108 -2.84 12.70 1.34
C VAL A 108 -2.70 14.05 2.03
N ASN A 109 -2.33 14.02 3.32
CA ASN A 109 -2.23 15.20 4.18
C ASN A 109 -3.51 16.06 4.18
N GLY A 110 -4.67 15.40 4.12
CA GLY A 110 -6.00 16.04 4.12
C GLY A 110 -6.47 16.52 2.74
N GLU A 111 -5.61 16.51 1.72
CA GLU A 111 -5.97 16.87 0.35
C GLU A 111 -6.44 15.64 -0.44
N LYS A 112 -7.58 15.75 -1.12
CA LYS A 112 -8.07 14.67 -1.98
C LYS A 112 -7.08 14.41 -3.11
N GLN A 113 -6.77 13.13 -3.33
CA GLN A 113 -5.93 12.67 -4.42
C GLN A 113 -6.73 11.70 -5.29
N THR A 114 -6.43 11.68 -6.58
CA THR A 114 -6.91 10.61 -7.46
C THR A 114 -6.13 9.34 -7.12
N PRO A 115 -6.80 8.20 -6.84
CA PRO A 115 -6.10 6.94 -6.68
C PRO A 115 -5.23 6.65 -7.91
N PRO A 116 -4.05 6.03 -7.74
CA PRO A 116 -3.21 5.68 -8.88
C PRO A 116 -3.97 4.77 -9.84
N ASP A 117 -3.84 5.03 -11.14
CA ASP A 117 -4.36 4.12 -12.16
C ASP A 117 -3.67 2.77 -12.00
N GLN A 118 -4.44 1.68 -12.10
CA GLN A 118 -3.91 0.32 -11.96
C GLN A 118 -2.88 -0.06 -13.05
N GLY A 119 -2.72 0.80 -14.06
CA GLY A 119 -1.76 0.62 -15.13
C GLY A 119 -2.04 -0.63 -15.97
N ASN A 120 -1.10 -0.96 -16.87
CA ASN A 120 -1.10 -2.21 -17.59
C ASN A 120 -0.22 -3.21 -16.82
N GLN A 121 -0.76 -3.77 -15.73
CA GLN A 121 -0.03 -4.68 -14.86
C GLN A 121 -0.51 -6.14 -15.04
N GLU A 122 0.44 -7.07 -15.01
CA GLU A 122 0.17 -8.51 -15.09
C GLU A 122 0.85 -9.27 -13.95
N ILE A 123 0.22 -10.35 -13.47
CA ILE A 123 0.85 -11.27 -12.52
C ILE A 123 1.64 -12.27 -13.36
N VAL A 124 2.97 -12.25 -13.23
CA VAL A 124 3.87 -13.11 -14.00
C VAL A 124 4.31 -14.34 -13.20
N ASP A 125 4.16 -14.30 -11.88
CA ASP A 125 4.39 -15.44 -11.00
C ASP A 125 3.48 -15.36 -9.75
N MET A 126 3.00 -16.52 -9.32
CA MET A 126 2.19 -16.70 -8.11
C MET A 126 2.42 -18.09 -7.55
N GLN A 127 2.90 -18.17 -6.31
CA GLN A 127 3.16 -19.45 -5.65
C GLN A 127 3.04 -19.36 -4.14
N GLU A 128 2.80 -20.50 -3.50
CA GLU A 128 2.94 -20.63 -2.05
C GLU A 128 4.41 -20.46 -1.65
N ALA A 129 4.67 -19.75 -0.56
CA ALA A 129 6.00 -19.43 -0.09
C ALA A 129 6.02 -19.33 1.44
N SER A 130 7.24 -19.27 2.00
CA SER A 130 7.47 -18.93 3.40
C SER A 130 8.51 -17.82 3.47
N ILE A 131 8.25 -16.79 4.27
CA ILE A 131 9.11 -15.60 4.39
C ILE A 131 9.31 -15.24 5.86
N SER A 132 10.54 -14.87 6.21
CA SER A 132 10.88 -14.31 7.52
C SER A 132 11.08 -12.80 7.41
N VAL A 133 10.40 -12.05 8.28
CA VAL A 133 10.47 -10.60 8.46
C VAL A 133 10.62 -10.29 9.96
N PRO A 134 10.87 -9.04 10.39
CA PRO A 134 11.01 -8.72 11.81
C PRO A 134 9.81 -9.15 12.68
N ALA A 135 8.58 -9.13 12.14
CA ALA A 135 7.38 -9.58 12.85
C ALA A 135 7.27 -11.11 13.04
N GLY A 136 8.10 -11.92 12.38
CA GLY A 136 8.06 -13.38 12.45
C GLY A 136 8.26 -14.08 11.10
N THR A 137 7.97 -15.38 11.07
CA THR A 137 7.99 -16.19 9.84
C THR A 137 6.57 -16.62 9.50
N PHE A 138 6.19 -16.50 8.23
CA PHE A 138 4.83 -16.71 7.77
C PHE A 138 4.80 -17.57 6.52
N ASP A 139 3.89 -18.55 6.49
CA ASP A 139 3.42 -19.14 5.24
C ASP A 139 2.54 -18.12 4.52
N CYS A 140 2.75 -17.94 3.23
CA CYS A 140 2.15 -16.84 2.47
C CYS A 140 2.04 -17.16 0.98
N VAL A 141 1.41 -16.26 0.24
CA VAL A 141 1.46 -16.26 -1.22
C VAL A 141 2.49 -15.23 -1.67
N TYR A 142 3.45 -15.67 -2.47
CA TYR A 142 4.35 -14.81 -3.22
C TYR A 142 3.70 -14.42 -4.55
N LEU A 143 3.85 -13.15 -4.91
CA LEU A 143 3.44 -12.59 -6.18
C LEU A 143 4.60 -11.86 -6.82
N LYS A 144 4.76 -12.04 -8.13
CA LYS A 144 5.54 -11.14 -8.98
C LYS A 144 4.60 -10.45 -9.96
N ILE A 145 4.61 -9.13 -9.95
CA ILE A 145 3.76 -8.27 -10.77
C ILE A 145 4.66 -7.50 -11.72
N ARG A 146 4.36 -7.54 -13.02
CA ARG A 146 5.05 -6.75 -14.04
C ARG A 146 4.17 -5.59 -14.48
N ASP A 147 4.73 -4.40 -14.52
CA ASP A 147 4.16 -3.27 -15.23
C ASP A 147 4.63 -3.31 -16.69
N ASN A 148 3.70 -3.57 -17.60
CA ASN A 148 3.97 -3.69 -19.03
C ASN A 148 4.29 -2.35 -19.70
N SER A 149 4.04 -1.21 -19.04
CA SER A 149 4.36 0.11 -19.59
C SER A 149 5.85 0.42 -19.57
N ASN A 150 6.58 -0.11 -18.60
CA ASN A 150 8.00 0.16 -18.37
C ASN A 150 8.84 -1.12 -18.12
N ASN A 151 8.20 -2.30 -18.17
CA ASN A 151 8.79 -3.62 -17.95
C ASN A 151 9.45 -3.77 -16.58
N GLN A 152 8.97 -3.02 -15.58
CA GLN A 152 9.43 -3.12 -14.20
C GLN A 152 8.66 -4.22 -13.45
N GLU A 153 9.33 -4.88 -12.51
CA GLU A 153 8.76 -5.96 -11.72
C GLU A 153 8.75 -5.60 -10.24
N SER A 154 7.59 -5.76 -9.62
CA SER A 154 7.38 -5.66 -8.19
C SER A 154 7.08 -7.04 -7.61
N GLN A 155 7.42 -7.24 -6.34
CA GLN A 155 7.22 -8.48 -5.62
C GLN A 155 6.46 -8.22 -4.33
N ALA A 156 5.54 -9.13 -3.98
CA ALA A 156 4.77 -9.03 -2.75
C ALA A 156 4.60 -10.40 -2.10
N TRP A 157 4.63 -10.41 -0.77
CA TRP A 157 4.32 -11.56 0.07
C TRP A 157 3.12 -11.22 0.94
N LEU A 158 2.05 -11.98 0.83
CA LEU A 158 0.77 -11.66 1.47
C LEU A 158 0.18 -12.87 2.19
N ASN A 159 -0.42 -12.64 3.35
CA ASN A 159 -1.27 -13.57 4.07
C ASN A 159 -2.44 -12.80 4.72
N PRO A 160 -3.60 -12.65 4.05
CA PRO A 160 -4.77 -11.94 4.59
C PRO A 160 -5.42 -12.67 5.78
N THR A 161 -5.16 -13.97 5.93
CA THR A 161 -5.78 -14.80 6.95
C THR A 161 -5.16 -14.53 8.31
N VAL A 162 -3.85 -14.25 8.35
CA VAL A 162 -3.10 -13.98 9.58
C VAL A 162 -2.85 -12.49 9.78
N ILE A 163 -2.48 -11.78 8.72
CA ILE A 163 -2.18 -10.34 8.78
C ILE A 163 -3.44 -9.56 8.40
N PRO A 164 -3.87 -8.55 9.18
CA PRO A 164 -5.07 -7.79 8.90
C PRO A 164 -4.93 -6.93 7.63
N MET A 165 -6.01 -6.26 7.24
CA MET A 165 -6.07 -5.38 6.09
C MET A 165 -5.72 -6.10 4.76
N THR A 166 -4.68 -5.65 4.06
CA THR A 166 -4.23 -6.23 2.79
C THR A 166 -3.46 -7.53 2.95
N GLY A 167 -3.13 -7.92 4.19
CA GLY A 167 -2.35 -9.12 4.47
C GLY A 167 -0.85 -8.97 4.17
N MET A 168 -0.36 -7.76 3.91
CA MET A 168 1.00 -7.55 3.42
C MET A 168 2.08 -7.84 4.48
N ILE A 169 2.94 -8.81 4.16
CA ILE A 169 4.09 -9.21 4.97
C ILE A 169 5.36 -8.50 4.48
N LYS A 170 5.58 -8.53 3.16
CA LYS A 170 6.73 -7.88 2.51
C LYS A 170 6.36 -7.39 1.13
N MET A 171 6.96 -6.28 0.71
CA MET A 171 6.90 -5.79 -0.66
C MET A 171 8.29 -5.31 -1.10
N ILE A 172 8.61 -5.54 -2.36
CA ILE A 172 9.80 -5.02 -3.02
C ILE A 172 9.35 -4.39 -4.33
N GLN A 173 9.71 -3.14 -4.57
CA GLN A 173 9.33 -2.44 -5.79
C GLN A 173 10.42 -1.48 -6.28
N PRO A 174 10.55 -1.31 -7.60
CA PRO A 174 11.44 -0.30 -8.15
C PRO A 174 10.87 1.10 -7.94
N SER A 175 11.76 2.06 -7.67
CA SER A 175 11.42 3.49 -7.64
C SER A 175 12.54 4.32 -8.28
N GLN A 176 12.28 5.62 -8.48
CA GLN A 176 13.29 6.57 -8.98
C GLN A 176 14.52 6.67 -8.06
N PHE A 177 14.40 6.28 -6.79
CA PHE A 177 15.46 6.36 -5.78
C PHE A 177 16.12 5.01 -5.49
N GLY A 178 15.81 3.99 -6.30
CA GLY A 178 16.24 2.61 -6.08
C GLY A 178 15.08 1.73 -5.61
N GLU A 179 15.42 0.53 -5.16
CA GLU A 179 14.43 -0.43 -4.68
C GLU A 179 13.83 0.04 -3.35
N VAL A 180 12.51 0.05 -3.26
CA VAL A 180 11.75 0.26 -2.03
C VAL A 180 11.37 -1.10 -1.46
N VAL A 181 11.86 -1.39 -0.26
CA VAL A 181 11.55 -2.60 0.49
C VAL A 181 10.67 -2.22 1.67
N VAL A 182 9.52 -2.88 1.79
CA VAL A 182 8.59 -2.71 2.91
C VAL A 182 8.48 -4.04 3.65
N GLU A 183 8.72 -4.05 4.96
CA GLU A 183 8.72 -5.29 5.76
C GLU A 183 7.89 -5.13 7.03
N LEU A 184 7.03 -6.11 7.31
CA LEU A 184 6.18 -6.13 8.49
C LEU A 184 7.02 -6.27 9.76
N THR A 185 6.79 -5.36 10.70
CA THR A 185 7.45 -5.32 12.01
C THR A 185 6.49 -5.63 13.16
N GLY A 186 5.20 -5.39 12.98
CA GLY A 186 4.17 -5.69 13.98
C GLY A 186 2.77 -5.66 13.38
N TYR A 187 1.81 -6.30 14.04
CA TYR A 187 0.40 -6.26 13.64
C TYR A 187 -0.52 -6.59 14.81
N GLN A 188 -1.77 -6.15 14.70
CA GLN A 188 -2.85 -6.49 15.61
C GLN A 188 -4.10 -6.84 14.81
N LYS A 189 -4.55 -8.09 14.94
CA LYS A 189 -5.81 -8.61 14.37
C LYS A 189 -6.82 -8.82 15.51
N LEU A 190 -8.09 -8.50 15.28
CA LEU A 190 -9.16 -8.54 16.31
C LEU A 190 -10.21 -9.63 16.04
#